data_AF-A0A1A8XQS8-F1
#
_entry.id   AF-A0A1A8XQS8-F1
#
_cell.length_a   1.000
_cell.length_b   1.000
_cell.length_c   1.000
_cell.angle_alpha   90.00
_cell.angle_beta   90.00
_cell.angle_gamma   90.00
#
_symmetry.space_group_name_H-M   'P 1'
#
loop_
_entity.id
_entity.type
_entity.pdbx_description
1 polymer ?
#
loop_
_entity_poly.entity_id
_entity_poly.type
_entity_poly.pdbx_seq_one_letter_code
_entity_poly.pdbx_strand_id
1 'polypeptide(L)'
;MVKRLVTLLVVPMAILVTSCATRFDADGRKENRFDPRYLAKSDIDRVVDTDRTEVMAGMRHIAVKLYKRNPKEWKKSGQPNAAAALDRLFAGSLNFPELEGRREGAAALYAFSANYQGDRVLAVMAGLLGMVYAAFEHKDDFYMLDSLNEQKLYNCARNIEIAIWKMSSTRNASGELLLLSNELDPDNPNLSFEREFGRVIGLLDFLSKVVADKNGRMITRITQSIATSVFLPVGGL
;
A
#
# COMPACT_ATOMS: atom_id res chain seq x y z
N MET A 1 -46.73 32.24 47.49
CA MET A 1 -45.80 31.16 47.08
C MET A 1 -46.06 30.84 45.61
N VAL A 2 -45.75 31.69 44.63
CA VAL A 2 -44.44 32.17 44.14
C VAL A 2 -43.50 31.03 43.74
N LYS A 3 -43.48 30.78 42.42
CA LYS A 3 -42.32 30.47 41.57
C LYS A 3 -41.29 29.45 42.10
N ARG A 4 -41.55 28.14 41.99
CA ARG A 4 -40.46 27.11 42.03
C ARG A 4 -40.72 25.82 41.22
N LEU A 5 -41.67 25.79 40.29
CA LEU A 5 -41.98 24.55 39.55
C LEU A 5 -41.73 24.60 38.03
N VAL A 6 -41.02 25.61 37.55
CA VAL A 6 -40.65 25.76 36.14
C VAL A 6 -39.20 26.20 36.02
N THR A 7 -38.28 25.42 36.60
CA THR A 7 -36.85 25.51 36.27
C THR A 7 -36.20 24.19 36.65
N LEU A 8 -36.23 23.23 35.73
CA LEU A 8 -35.08 22.36 35.39
C LEU A 8 -35.53 21.42 34.26
N LEU A 9 -35.83 22.03 33.11
CA LEU A 9 -35.68 21.38 31.82
C LEU A 9 -34.15 21.30 31.57
N VAL A 10 -33.70 20.19 30.98
CA VAL A 10 -32.38 20.01 30.34
C VAL A 10 -31.19 19.72 31.26
N VAL A 11 -30.98 18.43 31.57
CA VAL A 11 -29.62 17.87 31.65
C VAL A 11 -29.58 16.69 30.69
N PRO A 12 -29.05 16.85 29.46
CA PRO A 12 -28.80 15.73 28.58
C PRO A 12 -27.51 15.04 29.02
N MET A 13 -27.57 13.72 29.10
CA MET A 13 -26.62 12.81 28.45
C MET A 13 -25.22 13.39 28.20
N ALA A 14 -24.32 13.27 29.18
CA ALA A 14 -22.88 13.49 28.99
C ALA A 14 -22.12 12.18 29.22
N ILE A 15 -22.42 11.17 28.39
CA ILE A 15 -21.48 10.09 28.10
C ILE A 15 -20.70 10.53 26.86
N LEU A 16 -19.50 11.07 27.06
CA LEU A 16 -18.44 10.98 26.04
C LEU A 16 -17.10 10.81 26.76
N VAL A 17 -16.66 9.55 26.78
CA VAL A 17 -15.29 9.14 27.11
C VAL A 17 -14.34 9.84 26.13
N THR A 18 -13.65 10.87 26.60
CA THR A 18 -12.56 11.51 25.87
C THR A 18 -11.26 10.78 26.18
N SER A 19 -11.04 9.64 25.54
CA SER A 19 -9.69 9.05 25.45
C SER A 19 -8.87 9.86 24.47
N CYS A 20 -8.24 10.94 24.94
CA CYS A 20 -7.10 11.54 24.24
C CYS A 20 -5.82 10.89 24.77
N ALA A 21 -5.26 9.94 24.04
CA ALA A 21 -3.94 9.41 24.30
C ALA A 21 -2.91 10.54 24.13
N THR A 22 -2.54 11.19 25.23
CA THR A 22 -1.54 12.27 25.25
C THR A 22 -0.16 11.63 25.36
N ARG A 23 0.71 11.87 24.38
CA ARG A 23 2.12 11.45 24.44
C ARG A 23 2.94 12.51 25.18
N PHE A 24 3.78 12.04 26.09
CA PHE A 24 4.69 12.86 26.88
C PHE A 24 6.12 12.48 26.51
N ASP A 25 6.99 13.47 26.40
CA ASP A 25 8.43 13.25 26.22
C ASP A 25 9.06 12.68 27.51
N ALA A 26 10.32 12.25 27.46
CA ALA A 26 11.09 11.71 28.58
C ALA A 26 11.12 12.65 29.81
N ASP A 27 10.95 13.96 29.59
CA ASP A 27 10.86 14.98 30.64
C ASP A 27 9.42 15.28 31.11
N GLY A 28 8.43 14.47 30.71
CA GLY A 28 7.03 14.60 31.16
C GLY A 28 6.28 15.80 30.57
N ARG A 29 6.83 16.46 29.54
CA ARG A 29 6.17 17.55 28.83
C ARG A 29 5.28 16.99 27.72
N LYS A 30 4.09 17.57 27.53
CA LYS A 30 3.24 17.27 26.38
C LYS A 30 4.02 17.57 25.11
N GLU A 31 4.21 16.56 24.27
CA GLU A 31 4.89 16.72 22.99
C GLU A 31 3.95 17.44 22.02
N ASN A 32 3.89 18.78 22.10
CA ASN A 32 3.13 19.61 21.18
C ASN A 32 4.02 19.97 20.00
N ARG A 33 4.21 19.03 19.06
CA ARG A 33 4.79 19.35 17.76
C ARG A 33 3.74 20.02 16.89
N PHE A 34 3.35 21.25 17.28
CA PHE A 34 2.39 22.06 16.54
C PHE A 34 3.07 22.68 15.34
N ASP A 35 2.81 22.11 14.17
CA ASP A 35 3.15 22.73 12.90
C ASP A 35 1.98 23.62 12.44
N PRO A 36 2.18 24.93 12.19
CA PRO A 36 1.14 25.81 11.65
C PRO A 36 0.49 25.27 10.36
N ARG A 37 1.20 24.38 9.64
CA ARG A 37 0.71 23.69 8.43
C ARG A 37 -0.46 22.73 8.70
N TYR A 38 -0.66 22.25 9.94
CA TYR A 38 -1.81 21.41 10.29
C TYR A 38 -3.14 22.16 10.36
N LEU A 39 -3.13 23.50 10.40
CA LEU A 39 -4.35 24.32 10.50
C LEU A 39 -5.09 24.48 9.16
N ALA A 40 -4.42 24.28 8.03
CA ALA A 40 -5.00 24.40 6.69
C ALA A 40 -5.48 23.06 6.10
N LYS A 41 -5.28 21.95 6.83
CA LYS A 41 -5.52 20.60 6.34
C LYS A 41 -6.87 20.09 6.81
N SER A 42 -7.74 19.64 5.90
CA SER A 42 -9.00 19.01 6.30
C SER A 42 -8.74 17.68 7.00
N ASP A 43 -9.66 17.24 7.87
CA ASP A 43 -9.53 15.95 8.55
C ASP A 43 -9.42 14.80 7.55
N ILE A 44 -10.07 14.91 6.40
CA ILE A 44 -10.02 13.91 5.35
C ILE A 44 -8.63 13.85 4.69
N ASP A 45 -7.95 14.98 4.47
CA ASP A 45 -6.58 14.97 3.94
C ASP A 45 -5.62 14.27 4.91
N ARG A 46 -5.87 14.35 6.23
CA ARG A 46 -5.06 13.63 7.24
C ARG A 46 -5.26 12.12 7.16
N VAL A 47 -6.48 11.68 6.87
CA VAL A 47 -6.78 10.26 6.61
C VAL A 47 -5.98 9.77 5.41
N VAL A 48 -5.92 10.54 4.31
CA VAL A 48 -5.17 10.14 3.11
C VAL A 48 -3.67 10.01 3.34
N ASP A 49 -3.05 10.98 4.01
CA ASP A 49 -1.62 10.88 4.33
C ASP A 49 -1.34 9.67 5.23
N THR A 50 -2.24 9.40 6.17
CA THR A 50 -2.12 8.23 7.06
C THR A 50 -2.24 6.94 6.25
N ASP A 51 -3.24 6.83 5.38
CA ASP A 51 -3.44 5.68 4.50
C ASP A 51 -2.22 5.45 3.59
N ARG A 52 -1.72 6.50 2.93
CA ARG A 52 -0.50 6.45 2.11
C ARG A 52 0.70 5.96 2.91
N THR A 53 0.90 6.49 4.10
CA THR A 53 2.00 6.10 4.99
C THR A 53 1.91 4.62 5.34
N GLU A 54 0.72 4.13 5.68
CA GLU A 54 0.46 2.73 6.02
C GLU A 54 0.62 1.77 4.83
N VAL A 55 0.19 2.20 3.63
CA VAL A 55 0.40 1.49 2.36
C VAL A 55 1.90 1.37 2.09
N MET A 56 2.65 2.46 2.13
CA MET A 56 4.10 2.46 1.88
C MET A 56 4.87 1.62 2.90
N ALA A 57 4.49 1.70 4.18
CA ALA A 57 5.02 0.82 5.21
C ALA A 57 4.76 -0.66 4.88
N GLY A 58 3.54 -0.99 4.46
CA GLY A 58 3.18 -2.34 3.99
C GLY A 58 4.00 -2.82 2.81
N MET A 59 4.18 -1.99 1.80
CA MET A 59 5.04 -2.30 0.65
C MET A 59 6.48 -2.61 1.09
N ARG A 60 7.01 -1.85 2.05
CA ARG A 60 8.34 -2.11 2.62
C ARG A 60 8.39 -3.44 3.39
N HIS A 61 7.39 -3.73 4.21
CA HIS A 61 7.32 -5.02 4.94
C HIS A 61 7.22 -6.23 3.99
N ILE A 62 6.47 -6.10 2.91
CA ILE A 62 6.37 -7.11 1.85
C ILE A 62 7.73 -7.34 1.20
N ALA A 63 8.44 -6.27 0.80
CA ALA A 63 9.78 -6.39 0.19
C ALA A 63 10.78 -7.10 1.12
N VAL A 64 10.80 -6.73 2.41
CA VAL A 64 11.64 -7.41 3.43
C VAL A 64 11.36 -8.91 3.45
N LYS A 65 10.08 -9.29 3.50
CA LYS A 65 9.67 -10.70 3.53
C LYS A 65 10.06 -11.44 2.26
N LEU A 66 9.84 -10.82 1.09
CA LEU A 66 10.18 -11.41 -0.20
C LEU A 66 11.68 -11.65 -0.33
N TYR A 67 12.52 -10.70 0.04
CA TYR A 67 13.98 -10.88 0.01
C TYR A 67 14.46 -11.94 1.00
N LYS A 68 13.84 -12.01 2.20
CA LYS A 68 14.16 -13.06 3.18
C LYS A 68 13.80 -14.46 2.66
N ARG A 69 12.66 -14.60 1.97
CA ARG A 69 12.20 -15.88 1.40
C ARG A 69 12.92 -16.26 0.10
N ASN A 70 13.45 -15.28 -0.63
CA ASN A 70 14.11 -15.48 -1.92
C ASN A 70 15.54 -14.93 -1.91
N PRO A 71 16.46 -15.52 -1.11
CA PRO A 71 17.80 -14.97 -0.94
C PRO A 71 18.68 -15.03 -2.20
N LYS A 72 18.28 -15.81 -3.21
CA LYS A 72 18.95 -15.83 -4.51
C LYS A 72 18.75 -14.54 -5.31
N GLU A 73 17.67 -13.80 -5.06
CA GLU A 73 17.28 -12.68 -5.92
C GLU A 73 18.16 -11.44 -5.70
N TRP A 74 18.44 -11.07 -4.44
CA TRP A 74 19.38 -9.97 -4.15
C TRP A 74 20.83 -10.27 -4.56
N LYS A 75 21.20 -11.56 -4.65
CA LYS A 75 22.52 -11.98 -5.15
C LYS A 75 22.67 -11.70 -6.65
N LYS A 76 21.60 -11.90 -7.43
CA LYS A 76 21.59 -11.61 -8.88
C LYS A 76 21.80 -10.14 -9.19
N SER A 77 21.32 -9.25 -8.31
CA SER A 77 21.51 -7.80 -8.40
C SER A 77 22.84 -7.32 -7.80
N GLY A 78 23.75 -8.25 -7.48
CA GLY A 78 25.10 -7.96 -6.97
C GLY A 78 25.10 -7.31 -5.58
N GLN A 79 23.99 -7.37 -4.84
CA GLN A 79 23.88 -6.73 -3.54
C GLN A 79 24.58 -7.58 -2.47
N PRO A 80 25.25 -6.96 -1.49
CA PRO A 80 25.98 -7.70 -0.45
C PRO A 80 25.06 -8.47 0.50
N ASN A 81 23.84 -7.99 0.71
CA ASN A 81 22.83 -8.62 1.55
C ASN A 81 21.42 -8.10 1.21
N ALA A 82 20.40 -8.71 1.82
CA ALA A 82 19.00 -8.33 1.63
C ALA A 82 18.69 -6.88 2.06
N ALA A 83 19.39 -6.34 3.07
CA ALA A 83 19.17 -4.97 3.51
C ALA A 83 19.66 -3.96 2.45
N ALA A 84 20.83 -4.18 1.86
CA ALA A 84 21.33 -3.34 0.76
C ALA A 84 20.41 -3.38 -0.47
N ALA A 85 19.85 -4.55 -0.79
CA ALA A 85 18.86 -4.67 -1.87
C ALA A 85 17.56 -3.90 -1.56
N LEU A 86 17.11 -3.93 -0.31
CA LEU A 86 15.96 -3.16 0.14
C LEU A 86 16.24 -1.65 0.07
N ASP A 87 17.40 -1.21 0.55
CA ASP A 87 17.78 0.20 0.52
C ASP A 87 17.87 0.70 -0.92
N ARG A 88 18.44 -0.11 -1.83
CA ARG A 88 18.45 0.17 -3.27
C ARG A 88 17.03 0.33 -3.84
N LEU A 89 16.11 -0.57 -3.48
CA LEU A 89 14.72 -0.56 -3.96
C LEU A 89 13.96 0.72 -3.53
N PHE A 90 14.26 1.24 -2.34
CA PHE A 90 13.60 2.42 -1.75
C PHE A 90 14.43 3.70 -1.83
N ALA A 91 15.54 3.71 -2.58
CA ALA A 91 16.44 4.88 -2.70
C ALA A 91 15.83 6.09 -3.46
N GLY A 92 14.62 5.94 -4.00
CA GLY A 92 13.85 7.02 -4.62
C GLY A 92 13.42 6.71 -6.04
N SER A 93 14.38 6.57 -6.98
CA SER A 93 14.06 6.26 -8.37
C SER A 93 13.78 4.77 -8.56
N LEU A 94 12.64 4.45 -9.17
CA LEU A 94 12.29 3.09 -9.61
C LEU A 94 12.80 2.75 -11.01
N ASN A 95 13.69 3.59 -11.58
CA ASN A 95 14.28 3.38 -12.90
C ASN A 95 15.53 2.51 -12.78
N PHE A 96 15.34 1.19 -12.77
CA PHE A 96 16.44 0.23 -12.72
C PHE A 96 16.82 -0.22 -14.14
N PRO A 97 18.11 -0.18 -14.52
CA PRO A 97 18.58 -0.62 -15.83
C PRO A 97 18.14 -2.05 -16.19
N GLU A 98 18.08 -2.93 -15.19
CA GLU A 98 17.67 -4.33 -15.35
C GLU A 98 16.20 -4.50 -15.79
N LEU A 99 15.38 -3.46 -15.66
CA LEU A 99 13.99 -3.46 -16.13
C LEU A 99 13.84 -2.97 -17.59
N GLU A 100 14.94 -2.53 -18.21
CA GLU A 100 15.01 -2.07 -19.60
C GLU A 100 13.95 -1.01 -19.93
N GLY A 101 13.77 -0.05 -19.03
CA GLY A 101 12.81 1.05 -19.18
C GLY A 101 11.35 0.66 -18.90
N ARG A 102 11.04 -0.61 -18.61
CA ARG A 102 9.69 -1.02 -18.18
C ARG A 102 9.38 -0.43 -16.81
N ARG A 103 8.14 0.02 -16.62
CA ARG A 103 7.64 0.63 -15.38
C ARG A 103 6.31 -0.02 -14.97
N GLU A 104 5.90 0.23 -13.73
CA GLU A 104 4.57 -0.17 -13.21
C GLU A 104 4.23 -1.64 -13.51
N GLY A 105 3.02 -1.90 -14.02
CA GLY A 105 2.59 -3.26 -14.38
C GLY A 105 3.51 -3.96 -15.38
N ALA A 106 4.13 -3.24 -16.32
CA ALA A 106 5.06 -3.84 -17.28
C ALA A 106 6.34 -4.35 -16.60
N ALA A 107 6.87 -3.61 -15.62
CA ALA A 107 8.01 -4.07 -14.82
C ALA A 107 7.65 -5.30 -13.97
N ALA A 108 6.49 -5.26 -13.31
CA ALA A 108 6.02 -6.39 -12.51
C ALA A 108 5.76 -7.64 -13.36
N LEU A 109 5.19 -7.50 -14.57
CA LEU A 109 5.02 -8.62 -15.51
C LEU A 109 6.35 -9.17 -16.01
N TYR A 110 7.33 -8.30 -16.26
CA TYR A 110 8.63 -8.72 -16.73
C TYR A 110 9.31 -9.68 -15.74
N ALA A 111 9.10 -9.45 -14.45
CA ALA A 111 9.55 -10.30 -13.35
C ALA A 111 9.00 -11.74 -13.40
N PHE A 112 7.97 -12.03 -14.19
CA PHE A 112 7.39 -13.37 -14.39
C PHE A 112 7.67 -13.95 -15.77
N SER A 113 8.39 -13.22 -16.62
CA SER A 113 8.81 -13.73 -17.93
C SER A 113 9.94 -14.77 -17.77
N ALA A 114 9.99 -15.73 -18.71
CA ALA A 114 11.09 -16.69 -18.80
C ALA A 114 12.42 -16.03 -19.18
N ASN A 115 12.37 -14.91 -19.90
CA ASN A 115 13.54 -14.19 -20.39
C ASN A 115 14.20 -13.33 -19.29
N TYR A 116 13.46 -12.94 -18.26
CA TYR A 116 14.01 -12.14 -17.17
C TYR A 116 14.85 -12.98 -16.22
N GLN A 117 16.15 -12.70 -16.16
CA GLN A 117 17.11 -13.41 -15.30
C GLN A 117 17.60 -12.58 -14.11
N GLY A 118 17.14 -11.32 -14.00
CA GLY A 118 17.50 -10.42 -12.92
C GLY A 118 16.83 -10.74 -11.58
N ASP A 119 16.95 -9.80 -10.64
CA ASP A 119 16.30 -9.84 -9.33
C ASP A 119 14.78 -9.70 -9.50
N ARG A 120 14.05 -10.81 -9.32
CA ARG A 120 12.59 -10.87 -9.46
C ARG A 120 11.88 -10.15 -8.31
N VAL A 121 12.47 -10.09 -7.12
CA VAL A 121 11.90 -9.30 -6.02
C VAL A 121 11.94 -7.82 -6.36
N LEU A 122 13.08 -7.33 -6.85
CA LEU A 122 13.24 -5.95 -7.31
C LEU A 122 12.23 -5.63 -8.41
N ALA A 123 12.11 -6.47 -9.44
CA ALA A 123 11.22 -6.19 -10.56
C ALA A 123 9.73 -6.16 -10.17
N VAL A 124 9.26 -7.15 -9.38
CA VAL A 124 7.88 -7.13 -8.87
C VAL A 124 7.65 -5.90 -8.00
N MET A 125 8.51 -5.66 -7.02
CA MET A 125 8.30 -4.56 -6.08
C MET A 125 8.43 -3.19 -6.74
N ALA A 126 9.36 -2.99 -7.67
CA ALA A 126 9.48 -1.74 -8.42
C ALA A 126 8.23 -1.49 -9.26
N GLY A 127 7.67 -2.51 -9.91
CA GLY A 127 6.41 -2.39 -10.63
C GLY A 127 5.23 -2.05 -9.72
N LEU A 128 5.09 -2.76 -8.60
CA LEU A 128 4.01 -2.50 -7.63
C LEU A 128 4.14 -1.12 -6.97
N LEU A 129 5.34 -0.74 -6.53
CA LEU A 129 5.62 0.59 -5.96
C LEU A 129 5.33 1.70 -6.99
N GLY A 130 5.67 1.48 -8.26
CA GLY A 130 5.35 2.40 -9.34
C GLY A 130 3.83 2.64 -9.45
N MET A 131 3.04 1.57 -9.42
CA MET A 131 1.58 1.65 -9.43
C MET A 131 1.03 2.35 -8.17
N VAL A 132 1.58 2.05 -6.99
CA VAL A 132 1.21 2.75 -5.74
C VAL A 132 1.50 4.24 -5.85
N TYR A 133 2.70 4.63 -6.30
CA TYR A 133 3.02 6.04 -6.50
C TYR A 133 2.09 6.71 -7.51
N ALA A 134 1.76 6.05 -8.61
CA ALA A 134 0.82 6.56 -9.61
C ALA A 134 -0.62 6.69 -9.05
N ALA A 135 -1.05 5.77 -8.17
CA ALA A 135 -2.36 5.84 -7.51
C ALA A 135 -2.47 7.04 -6.56
N PHE A 136 -1.35 7.46 -5.96
CA PHE A 136 -1.22 8.69 -5.19
C PHE A 136 -0.76 9.89 -6.04
N GLU A 137 -0.93 9.83 -7.36
CA GLU A 137 -0.61 10.90 -8.33
C GLU A 137 0.85 11.39 -8.30
N HIS A 138 1.79 10.54 -7.87
CA HIS A 138 3.21 10.87 -7.64
C HIS A 138 3.43 12.06 -6.71
N LYS A 139 2.44 12.41 -5.89
CA LYS A 139 2.55 13.50 -4.93
C LYS A 139 3.12 12.98 -3.63
N ASP A 140 3.93 13.81 -2.98
CA ASP A 140 4.49 13.51 -1.66
C ASP A 140 3.88 14.35 -0.53
N ASP A 141 3.10 15.40 -0.83
CA ASP A 141 2.59 16.35 0.16
C ASP A 141 1.30 17.09 -0.25
N PHE A 142 0.66 17.68 0.77
CA PHE A 142 -0.51 18.59 0.87
C PHE A 142 -1.41 18.77 -0.38
N TYR A 143 -2.73 18.62 -0.17
CA TYR A 143 -3.82 18.69 -1.17
C TYR A 143 -3.99 17.47 -2.07
N MET A 144 -3.72 16.26 -1.54
CA MET A 144 -3.88 15.03 -2.32
C MET A 144 -5.33 14.76 -2.72
N LEU A 145 -6.28 14.90 -1.81
CA LEU A 145 -7.61 14.33 -2.01
C LEU A 145 -8.35 14.81 -3.24
N ASP A 146 -8.36 16.13 -3.50
CA ASP A 146 -9.07 16.70 -4.65
C ASP A 146 -8.47 16.27 -5.98
N SER A 147 -7.22 15.79 -5.95
CA SER A 147 -6.52 15.27 -7.13
C SER A 147 -6.50 13.75 -7.23
N LEU A 148 -6.89 13.03 -6.18
CA LEU A 148 -6.88 11.58 -6.22
C LEU A 148 -7.98 11.05 -7.14
N ASN A 149 -7.62 10.00 -7.87
CA ASN A 149 -8.53 9.27 -8.73
C ASN A 149 -8.90 7.94 -8.06
N GLU A 150 -10.18 7.79 -7.70
CA GLU A 150 -10.73 6.60 -7.07
C GLU A 150 -10.51 5.32 -7.90
N GLN A 151 -10.56 5.44 -9.23
CA GLN A 151 -10.35 4.31 -10.13
C GLN A 151 -8.89 3.86 -10.13
N LYS A 152 -7.92 4.78 -10.04
CA LYS A 152 -6.50 4.42 -9.92
C LYS A 152 -6.20 3.67 -8.62
N LEU A 153 -6.78 4.11 -7.50
CA LEU A 153 -6.67 3.44 -6.20
C LEU A 153 -7.26 2.02 -6.27
N TYR A 154 -8.48 1.88 -6.81
CA TYR A 154 -9.13 0.58 -7.02
C TYR A 154 -8.30 -0.33 -7.93
N ASN A 155 -7.84 0.19 -9.08
CA ASN A 155 -7.04 -0.55 -10.04
C ASN A 155 -5.71 -1.01 -9.40
N CYS A 156 -5.08 -0.17 -8.58
CA CYS A 156 -3.88 -0.55 -7.84
C CYS A 156 -4.15 -1.70 -6.85
N ALA A 157 -5.25 -1.65 -6.12
CA ALA A 157 -5.65 -2.73 -5.21
C ALA A 157 -5.83 -4.06 -5.97
N ARG A 158 -6.58 -4.03 -7.08
CA ARG A 158 -6.75 -5.21 -7.96
C ARG A 158 -5.41 -5.68 -8.53
N ASN A 159 -4.53 -4.77 -8.94
CA ASN A 159 -3.20 -5.14 -9.45
C ASN A 159 -2.35 -5.84 -8.39
N ILE A 160 -2.45 -5.47 -7.12
CA ILE A 160 -1.76 -6.21 -6.06
C ILE A 160 -2.29 -7.65 -5.96
N GLU A 161 -3.62 -7.87 -6.06
CA GLU A 161 -4.19 -9.22 -6.11
C GLU A 161 -3.68 -10.02 -7.32
N ILE A 162 -3.60 -9.39 -8.49
CA ILE A 162 -3.05 -10.00 -9.70
C ILE A 162 -1.59 -10.42 -9.49
N ALA A 163 -0.78 -9.59 -8.84
CA ALA A 163 0.61 -9.91 -8.54
C ALA A 163 0.74 -11.09 -7.57
N ILE A 164 -0.11 -11.15 -6.53
CA ILE A 164 -0.18 -12.28 -5.60
C ILE A 164 -0.45 -13.58 -6.37
N TRP A 165 -1.46 -13.57 -7.23
CA TRP A 165 -1.78 -14.73 -8.05
C TRP A 165 -0.63 -15.12 -8.99
N LYS A 166 0.02 -14.15 -9.65
CA LYS A 166 1.18 -14.45 -10.52
C LYS A 166 2.35 -15.05 -9.74
N MET A 167 2.62 -14.59 -8.51
CA MET A 167 3.65 -15.20 -7.67
C MET A 167 3.31 -16.64 -7.27
N SER A 168 2.05 -16.93 -6.98
CA SER A 168 1.62 -18.27 -6.54
C SER A 168 1.42 -19.27 -7.68
N SER A 169 1.25 -18.79 -8.93
CA SER A 169 0.94 -19.64 -10.08
C SER A 169 2.05 -19.77 -11.12
N THR A 170 2.95 -18.79 -11.23
CA THR A 170 3.95 -18.79 -12.33
C THR A 170 5.13 -19.72 -12.02
N ARG A 171 5.36 -20.68 -12.91
CA ARG A 171 6.38 -21.72 -12.78
C ARG A 171 7.44 -21.65 -13.88
N ASN A 172 8.65 -22.11 -13.58
CA ASN A 172 9.71 -22.35 -14.58
C ASN A 172 9.45 -23.64 -15.36
N ALA A 173 10.32 -23.94 -16.33
CA ALA A 173 10.25 -25.17 -17.13
C ALA A 173 10.38 -26.46 -16.30
N SER A 174 10.97 -26.37 -15.10
CA SER A 174 11.11 -27.47 -14.14
C SER A 174 9.89 -27.62 -13.21
N GLY A 175 8.86 -26.80 -13.36
CA GLY A 175 7.64 -26.84 -12.54
C GLY A 175 7.74 -26.11 -11.20
N GLU A 176 8.87 -25.47 -10.90
CA GLU A 176 9.09 -24.72 -9.67
C GLU A 176 8.58 -23.29 -9.80
N LEU A 177 8.10 -22.68 -8.70
CA LEU A 177 7.68 -21.27 -8.71
C LEU A 177 8.85 -20.33 -9.01
N LEU A 178 8.59 -19.31 -9.85
CA LEU A 178 9.61 -18.31 -10.20
C LEU A 178 9.99 -17.41 -9.01
N LEU A 179 9.01 -17.07 -8.17
CA LEU A 179 9.18 -16.24 -6.99
C LEU A 179 8.34 -16.81 -5.84
N LEU A 180 8.97 -17.10 -4.71
CA LEU A 180 8.32 -17.69 -3.56
C LEU A 180 7.65 -16.59 -2.71
N SER A 181 6.35 -16.73 -2.44
CA SER A 181 5.61 -15.88 -1.51
C SER A 181 5.02 -16.72 -0.38
N ASN A 182 3.73 -17.06 -0.44
CA ASN A 182 3.09 -17.94 0.53
C ASN A 182 3.62 -19.37 0.42
N GLU A 183 3.60 -20.05 1.56
CA GLU A 183 3.78 -21.50 1.64
C GLU A 183 2.40 -22.10 1.90
N LEU A 184 1.88 -22.83 0.91
CA LEU A 184 0.59 -23.52 1.00
C LEU A 184 0.77 -24.98 1.43
N ASP A 185 1.89 -25.30 2.06
CA ASP A 185 2.12 -26.61 2.68
C ASP A 185 0.97 -26.89 3.67
N PRO A 186 0.21 -27.99 3.50
CA PRO A 186 -0.88 -28.35 4.40
C PRO A 186 -0.43 -28.50 5.87
N ASP A 187 0.82 -28.90 6.09
CA ASP A 187 1.33 -29.20 7.44
C ASP A 187 1.89 -27.95 8.15
N ASN A 188 2.32 -26.94 7.39
CA ASN A 188 2.82 -25.68 7.94
C ASN A 188 2.55 -24.48 7.01
N PRO A 189 1.28 -24.02 6.92
CA PRO A 189 0.92 -22.94 6.03
C PRO A 189 1.49 -21.60 6.51
N ASN A 190 2.19 -20.88 5.64
CA ASN A 190 2.67 -19.53 5.90
C ASN A 190 1.81 -18.50 5.14
N LEU A 191 0.76 -18.03 5.81
CA LEU A 191 -0.16 -17.00 5.30
C LEU A 191 0.31 -15.57 5.65
N SER A 192 1.54 -15.42 6.10
CA SER A 192 2.04 -14.12 6.54
C SER A 192 2.24 -13.15 5.37
N PHE A 193 2.37 -13.62 4.12
CA PHE A 193 2.37 -12.74 2.95
C PHE A 193 0.95 -12.28 2.61
N GLU A 194 -0.02 -13.21 2.50
CA GLU A 194 -1.45 -12.87 2.31
C GLU A 194 -1.92 -11.79 3.30
N ARG A 195 -1.52 -11.90 4.57
CA ARG A 195 -1.92 -10.91 5.58
C ARG A 195 -1.38 -9.50 5.31
N GLU A 196 -0.11 -9.37 4.89
CA GLU A 196 0.47 -8.05 4.58
C GLU A 196 -0.09 -7.49 3.28
N PHE A 197 -0.24 -8.33 2.24
CA PHE A 197 -0.86 -7.92 0.99
C PHE A 197 -2.33 -7.52 1.18
N GLY A 198 -3.11 -8.32 1.92
CA GLY A 198 -4.50 -8.05 2.22
C GLY A 198 -4.70 -6.75 2.99
N ARG A 199 -3.77 -6.39 3.89
CA ARG A 199 -3.77 -5.07 4.55
C ARG A 199 -3.60 -3.94 3.55
N VAL A 200 -2.63 -4.04 2.63
CA VAL A 200 -2.40 -3.01 1.60
C VAL A 200 -3.57 -2.90 0.63
N ILE A 201 -4.11 -4.03 0.17
CA ILE A 201 -5.32 -4.08 -0.69
C ILE A 201 -6.49 -3.39 0.02
N GLY A 202 -6.72 -3.73 1.29
CA GLY A 202 -7.80 -3.15 2.09
C GLY A 202 -7.70 -1.64 2.26
N LEU A 203 -6.50 -1.11 2.50
CA LEU A 203 -6.24 0.33 2.60
C LEU A 203 -6.57 1.04 1.26
N LEU A 204 -6.03 0.54 0.15
CA LEU A 204 -6.29 1.11 -1.18
C LEU A 204 -7.77 1.05 -1.59
N ASP A 205 -8.45 -0.07 -1.34
CA ASP A 205 -9.88 -0.22 -1.63
C ASP A 205 -10.75 0.66 -0.75
N PHE A 206 -10.39 0.80 0.53
CA PHE A 206 -11.10 1.68 1.44
C PHE A 206 -10.96 3.14 1.00
N LEU A 207 -9.72 3.58 0.76
CA LEU A 207 -9.46 4.93 0.30
C LEU A 207 -10.12 5.22 -1.06
N SER A 208 -10.14 4.25 -1.98
CA SER A 208 -10.87 4.37 -3.25
C SER A 208 -12.34 4.72 -3.03
N LYS A 209 -13.03 4.05 -2.10
CA LYS A 209 -14.44 4.34 -1.76
C LYS A 209 -14.61 5.73 -1.14
N VAL A 210 -13.71 6.11 -0.25
CA VAL A 210 -13.72 7.45 0.38
C VAL A 210 -13.57 8.56 -0.65
N VAL A 211 -12.63 8.40 -1.60
CA VAL A 211 -12.40 9.36 -2.70
C VAL A 211 -13.60 9.39 -3.65
N ALA A 212 -14.18 8.23 -3.98
CA ALA A 212 -15.37 8.14 -4.83
C ALA A 212 -16.57 8.87 -4.23
N ASP A 213 -16.84 8.64 -2.94
CA ASP A 213 -17.93 9.29 -2.19
C ASP A 213 -17.73 10.81 -2.13
N LYS A 214 -16.52 11.26 -1.77
CA LYS A 214 -16.17 12.70 -1.75
C LYS A 214 -16.40 13.37 -3.11
N ASN A 215 -16.01 12.71 -4.20
CA ASN A 215 -16.08 13.26 -5.55
C ASN A 215 -17.46 13.07 -6.21
N GLY A 216 -18.39 12.35 -5.57
CA GLY A 216 -19.67 11.97 -6.18
C GLY A 216 -19.51 11.09 -7.43
N ARG A 217 -18.42 10.31 -7.52
CA ARG A 217 -18.10 9.45 -8.67
C ARG A 217 -18.36 7.98 -8.33
N MET A 218 -18.65 7.17 -9.35
CA MET A 218 -18.78 5.72 -9.22
C MET A 218 -17.47 5.03 -9.61
N ILE A 219 -17.11 3.98 -8.88
CA ILE A 219 -15.98 3.11 -9.23
C ILE A 219 -16.47 2.04 -10.20
N THR A 220 -15.83 1.94 -11.36
CA THR A 220 -16.08 0.85 -12.30
C THR A 220 -15.40 -0.40 -11.78
N ARG A 221 -16.20 -1.40 -11.39
CA ARG A 221 -15.68 -2.68 -10.91
C ARG A 221 -15.38 -3.60 -12.08
N ILE A 222 -14.23 -4.26 -12.03
CA ILE A 222 -13.82 -5.22 -13.04
C ILE A 222 -13.99 -6.62 -12.47
N THR A 223 -14.84 -7.43 -13.11
CA THR A 223 -15.13 -8.82 -12.74
C THR A 223 -14.46 -9.80 -13.71
N GLN A 224 -13.20 -9.58 -14.04
CA GLN A 224 -12.41 -10.51 -14.84
C GLN A 224 -11.71 -11.52 -13.93
N SER A 225 -11.53 -12.76 -14.42
CA SER A 225 -10.77 -13.77 -13.68
C SER A 225 -9.34 -13.29 -13.45
N ILE A 226 -8.88 -13.30 -12.20
CA ILE A 226 -7.50 -12.96 -11.85
C ILE A 226 -6.50 -13.83 -12.64
N ALA A 227 -6.89 -15.08 -12.97
CA ALA A 227 -6.03 -16.04 -13.67
C ALA A 227 -5.65 -15.66 -15.10
N THR A 228 -6.43 -14.82 -15.78
CA THR A 228 -6.15 -14.35 -17.16
C THR A 228 -5.90 -12.85 -17.22
N SER A 229 -5.83 -12.19 -16.07
CA SER A 229 -5.79 -10.74 -15.98
C SER A 229 -4.41 -10.16 -16.33
N VAL A 230 -4.47 -9.06 -17.09
CA VAL A 230 -3.38 -8.10 -17.26
C VAL A 230 -3.54 -7.04 -16.16
N PHE A 231 -2.44 -6.42 -15.73
CA PHE A 231 -2.54 -5.30 -14.81
C PHE A 231 -3.39 -4.19 -15.41
N LEU A 232 -4.29 -3.67 -14.59
CA LEU A 232 -5.17 -2.55 -14.89
C LEU A 232 -4.36 -1.24 -14.94
N PRO A 233 -4.80 -0.25 -15.73
CA PRO A 233 -4.09 1.03 -15.81
C PRO A 233 -4.14 1.79 -14.48
N VAL A 234 -2.99 2.26 -14.01
CA VAL A 234 -2.87 3.11 -12.81
C VAL A 234 -2.13 4.40 -13.17
N GLY A 235 -0.90 4.31 -13.68
CA GLY A 235 -0.21 5.42 -14.33
C GLY A 235 -0.37 5.40 -15.85
N GLY A 236 0.34 6.32 -16.52
CA GLY A 236 0.41 6.32 -17.99
C GLY A 236 1.20 5.11 -18.48
N LEU A 237 0.55 4.26 -19.28
CA LEU A 237 1.19 3.18 -20.01
C LEU A 237 2.26 3.70 -20.98
#